data_AF-A0AAU4G666-F1
#
_entry.id   AF-A0AAU4G666-F1
#
_cell.length_a   1.000
_cell.length_b   1.000
_cell.length_c   1.000
_cell.angle_alpha   90.00
_cell.angle_beta   90.00
_cell.angle_gamma   90.00
#
_symmetry.space_group_name_H-M   'P 1'
#
loop_
_entity.id
_entity.type
_entity.pdbx_description
1 polymer ?
#
loop_
_entity_poly.entity_id
_entity_poly.type
_entity_poly.pdbx_seq_one_letter_code
_entity_poly.pdbx_strand_id
1 'polypeptide(L)'
;MFPLRRLNRSTLIAFAGLLIGILGLLIQWAADPAKFANGEKSFGFSAFPPGILFIVAAGLLMLVTSRWWWHPVFGVLIAFWIVVVGALANQLTPNLLSHNPGTVAGNVVMVGGLVTAGVAGVIGMVRTRRGRRAKPVPSAPVR
;
A
#
# COMPACT_ATOMS: atom_id res chain seq x y z
N MET A 1 -0.61 23.61 -12.25
CA MET A 1 -1.54 22.90 -11.33
C MET A 1 -2.04 21.64 -12.02
N PHE A 2 -1.68 20.45 -11.52
CA PHE A 2 -2.26 19.20 -12.02
C PHE A 2 -3.74 19.16 -11.62
N PRO A 3 -4.70 19.09 -12.54
CA PRO A 3 -6.10 18.94 -12.16
C PRO A 3 -6.26 17.57 -11.51
N LEU A 4 -6.31 17.55 -10.17
CA LEU A 4 -6.61 16.36 -9.39
C LEU A 4 -8.04 15.95 -9.73
N ARG A 5 -8.17 15.04 -10.70
CA ARG A 5 -9.42 14.33 -10.97
C ARG A 5 -9.89 13.74 -9.64
N ARG A 6 -11.15 13.96 -9.25
CA ARG A 6 -11.70 13.40 -8.01
C ARG A 6 -11.33 11.91 -7.94
N LEU A 7 -10.54 11.56 -6.92
CA LEU A 7 -10.11 10.18 -6.73
C LEU A 7 -11.34 9.31 -6.50
N ASN A 8 -11.37 8.15 -7.16
CA ASN A 8 -12.46 7.20 -6.96
C ASN A 8 -12.44 6.69 -5.51
N ARG A 9 -13.61 6.32 -4.96
CA ARG A 9 -13.75 5.79 -3.58
C ARG A 9 -12.80 4.61 -3.32
N SER A 10 -12.62 3.72 -4.29
CA SER A 10 -11.66 2.60 -4.18
C SER A 10 -10.21 3.07 -4.04
N THR A 11 -9.83 4.15 -4.74
CA THR A 11 -8.50 4.76 -4.61
C THR A 11 -8.31 5.39 -3.24
N LEU A 12 -9.31 6.08 -2.70
CA LEU A 12 -9.26 6.65 -1.35
C LEU A 12 -9.15 5.56 -0.29
N ILE A 13 -9.89 4.46 -0.43
CA ILE A 13 -9.77 3.28 0.45
C ILE A 13 -8.37 2.68 0.34
N ALA A 14 -7.78 2.63 -0.87
CA ALA A 14 -6.42 2.14 -1.04
C ALA A 14 -5.40 3.02 -0.30
N PHE A 15 -5.51 4.35 -0.40
CA PHE A 15 -4.69 5.28 0.38
C PHE A 15 -4.88 5.10 1.89
N ALA A 16 -6.13 4.98 2.35
CA ALA A 16 -6.41 4.73 3.76
C ALA A 16 -5.78 3.42 4.24
N GLY A 17 -5.85 2.35 3.44
CA GLY A 17 -5.18 1.08 3.74
C GLY A 17 -3.66 1.22 3.86
N LEU A 18 -3.01 1.99 2.97
CA LEU A 18 -1.57 2.28 3.08
C LEU A 18 -1.23 3.05 4.36
N LEU A 19 -2.04 4.04 4.74
CA LEU A 19 -1.87 4.79 5.98
C LEU A 19 -2.04 3.89 7.22
N ILE A 20 -3.04 3.02 7.23
CA ILE A 20 -3.23 2.01 8.29
C ILE A 20 -2.01 1.07 8.34
N GLY A 21 -1.46 0.69 7.18
CA GLY A 21 -0.21 -0.06 7.07
C GLY A 21 0.96 0.63 7.77
N ILE A 22 1.13 1.93 7.54
CA ILE A 22 2.16 2.76 8.21
C ILE A 22 1.92 2.82 9.71
N LEU A 23 0.68 3.03 10.16
CA LEU A 23 0.34 3.05 11.58
C LEU A 23 0.68 1.71 12.26
N GLY A 24 0.39 0.58 11.62
CA GLY A 24 0.77 -0.74 12.11
C GLY A 24 2.30 -0.88 12.30
N LEU A 25 3.09 -0.43 11.32
CA LEU A 25 4.57 -0.41 11.43
C LEU A 25 5.06 0.47 12.58
N LEU A 26 4.46 1.64 12.78
CA LEU A 26 4.82 2.54 13.88
C LEU A 26 4.49 1.92 15.24
N ILE A 27 3.37 1.22 15.36
CA ILE A 27 2.99 0.49 16.59
C ILE A 27 4.01 -0.62 16.86
N GLN A 28 4.39 -1.41 15.85
CA GLN A 28 5.41 -2.45 16.00
C GLN A 28 6.75 -1.89 16.44
N TRP A 29 7.18 -0.79 15.81
CA TRP A 29 8.46 -0.15 16.11
C TRP A 29 8.50 0.46 17.49
N ALA A 30 7.43 1.13 17.92
CA ALA A 30 7.32 1.65 19.28
C ALA A 30 7.33 0.53 20.34
N ALA A 31 6.81 -0.66 19.99
CA ALA A 31 6.77 -1.82 20.88
C ALA A 31 8.10 -2.58 20.95
N ASP A 32 8.87 -2.63 19.86
CA ASP A 32 10.13 -3.36 19.76
C ASP A 32 11.05 -2.75 18.68
N PRO A 33 11.73 -1.63 18.98
CA PRO A 33 12.54 -0.92 18.00
C PRO A 33 13.80 -1.71 17.60
N ALA A 34 14.31 -2.57 18.49
CA ALA A 34 15.51 -3.37 18.24
C ALA A 34 15.35 -4.32 17.04
N LYS A 35 14.12 -4.78 16.75
CA LYS A 35 13.82 -5.58 15.56
C LYS A 35 14.11 -4.87 14.24
N PHE A 36 14.01 -3.55 14.22
CA PHE A 36 14.18 -2.75 13.02
C PHE A 36 15.60 -2.24 12.84
N ALA A 37 16.44 -2.34 13.87
CA ALA A 37 17.81 -1.83 13.86
C ALA A 37 18.69 -2.40 12.72
N ASN A 38 18.49 -3.67 12.35
CA ASN A 38 19.21 -4.28 11.23
C ASN A 38 18.80 -3.67 9.88
N GLY A 39 17.50 -3.44 9.69
CA GLY A 39 16.98 -2.79 8.48
C GLY A 39 17.42 -1.34 8.39
N GLU A 40 17.33 -0.59 9.49
CA GLU A 40 17.78 0.80 9.59
C GLU A 40 19.25 0.96 9.18
N LYS A 41 20.13 0.07 9.65
CA LYS A 41 21.55 0.05 9.28
C LYS A 41 21.77 -0.23 7.80
N SER A 42 21.01 -1.14 7.19
CA SER A 42 21.15 -1.47 5.76
C SER A 42 20.78 -0.30 4.84
N PHE A 43 19.91 0.61 5.27
CA PHE A 43 19.49 1.76 4.49
C PHE A 43 20.19 3.07 4.84
N GLY A 44 21.10 3.08 5.84
CA GLY A 44 21.87 4.26 6.23
C GLY A 44 21.07 5.33 6.99
N PHE A 45 19.86 5.01 7.45
CA PHE A 45 18.98 5.92 8.20
C PHE A 45 18.47 5.23 9.48
N SER A 46 18.72 5.83 10.64
CA SER A 46 18.41 5.27 11.97
C SER A 46 17.12 5.79 12.60
N ALA A 47 16.24 6.41 11.81
CA ALA A 47 15.13 7.20 12.36
C ALA A 47 13.77 6.47 12.36
N PHE A 48 13.54 5.51 11.46
CA PHE A 48 12.26 4.81 11.34
C PHE A 48 12.36 3.53 10.49
N PRO A 49 11.41 2.58 10.65
CA PRO A 49 11.37 1.35 9.88
C PRO A 49 11.40 1.59 8.36
N PRO A 50 12.28 0.90 7.60
CA PRO A 50 12.41 1.12 6.16
C PRO A 50 11.12 0.80 5.39
N GLY A 51 10.26 -0.09 5.91
CA GLY A 51 8.95 -0.38 5.33
C GLY A 51 8.06 0.86 5.15
N ILE A 52 8.17 1.84 6.04
CA ILE A 52 7.40 3.10 5.96
C ILE A 52 7.81 3.88 4.71
N LEU A 53 9.12 3.97 4.41
CA LEU A 53 9.61 4.64 3.20
C LEU A 53 9.04 4.01 1.93
N PHE A 54 9.02 2.68 1.86
CA PHE A 54 8.47 1.99 0.69
C PHE A 54 6.96 2.22 0.53
N ILE A 55 6.20 2.19 1.62
CA ILE A 55 4.75 2.47 1.58
C ILE A 55 4.49 3.92 1.18
N VAL A 56 5.23 4.89 1.74
CA VAL A 56 5.12 6.31 1.40
C VAL A 56 5.49 6.55 -0.06
N ALA A 57 6.61 5.98 -0.53
CA ALA A 57 7.04 6.08 -1.92
C ALA A 57 5.99 5.50 -2.88
N ALA A 58 5.43 4.32 -2.56
CA ALA A 58 4.36 3.72 -3.34
C ALA A 58 3.08 4.59 -3.33
N GLY A 59 2.72 5.18 -2.19
CA GLY A 59 1.59 6.11 -2.06
C GLY A 59 1.80 7.39 -2.88
N LEU A 60 3.00 7.97 -2.84
CA LEU A 60 3.35 9.14 -3.64
C LEU A 60 3.35 8.81 -5.13
N LEU A 61 3.90 7.66 -5.53
CA LEU A 61 3.79 7.17 -6.90
C LEU A 61 2.32 7.03 -7.30
N MET A 62 1.48 6.41 -6.47
CA MET A 62 0.04 6.29 -6.70
C MET A 62 -0.65 7.65 -6.86
N LEU A 63 -0.21 8.68 -6.13
CA LEU A 63 -0.73 10.05 -6.19
C LEU A 63 -0.31 10.75 -7.50
N VAL A 64 0.99 10.74 -7.82
CA VAL A 64 1.55 11.36 -9.04
C VAL A 64 1.00 10.68 -10.30
N THR A 65 0.78 9.36 -10.21
CA THR A 65 0.25 8.55 -11.30
C THR A 65 -1.28 8.54 -11.38
N SER A 66 -1.99 9.20 -10.45
CA SER A 66 -3.46 9.15 -10.29
C SER A 66 -4.28 9.43 -11.56
N ARG A 67 -3.72 10.14 -12.53
CA ARG A 67 -4.34 10.37 -13.85
C ARG A 67 -4.47 9.11 -14.72
N TRP A 68 -3.64 8.10 -14.48
CA TRP A 68 -3.63 6.84 -15.22
C TRP A 68 -4.49 5.79 -14.52
N TRP A 69 -5.20 4.96 -15.29
CA TRP A 69 -6.12 3.96 -14.72
C TRP A 69 -5.43 2.86 -13.90
N TRP A 70 -4.14 2.65 -14.15
CA TRP A 70 -3.32 1.63 -13.51
C TRP A 70 -2.59 2.15 -12.27
N HIS A 71 -2.79 3.42 -11.89
CA HIS A 71 -2.13 4.05 -10.75
C HIS A 71 -2.16 3.23 -9.43
N PRO A 72 -3.23 2.48 -9.08
CA PRO A 72 -3.24 1.69 -7.84
C PRO A 72 -2.24 0.54 -7.81
N VAL A 73 -1.60 0.20 -8.94
CA VAL A 73 -0.65 -0.92 -9.02
C VAL A 73 0.47 -0.80 -8.00
N PHE A 74 0.93 0.41 -7.69
CA PHE A 74 2.00 0.62 -6.71
C PHE A 74 1.56 0.23 -5.30
N GLY A 75 0.34 0.59 -4.91
CA GLY A 75 -0.25 0.18 -3.64
C GLY A 75 -0.46 -1.34 -3.56
N VAL A 76 -0.88 -1.96 -4.66
CA VAL A 76 -1.04 -3.42 -4.74
C VAL A 76 0.31 -4.13 -4.63
N LEU A 77 1.32 -3.68 -5.36
CA LEU A 77 2.66 -4.28 -5.37
C LEU A 77 3.32 -4.18 -4.00
N ILE A 78 3.25 -3.02 -3.33
CA ILE A 78 3.85 -2.89 -2.00
C ILE A 78 3.10 -3.71 -0.94
N ALA A 79 1.77 -3.76 -1.02
CA ALA A 79 0.97 -4.60 -0.14
C ALA A 79 1.30 -6.08 -0.34
N PHE A 80 1.38 -6.53 -1.59
CA PHE A 80 1.79 -7.89 -1.94
C PHE A 80 3.20 -8.19 -1.42
N TRP A 81 4.15 -7.31 -1.66
CA TRP A 81 5.53 -7.50 -1.23
C TRP A 81 5.62 -7.66 0.30
N ILE A 82 5.07 -6.72 1.07
CA ILE A 82 5.18 -6.75 2.52
C ILE A 82 4.43 -7.96 3.11
N VAL A 83 3.19 -8.22 2.65
CA VAL A 83 2.36 -9.28 3.23
C VAL A 83 2.79 -10.67 2.76
N VAL A 84 2.98 -10.87 1.46
CA VAL A 84 3.28 -12.20 0.90
C VAL A 84 4.76 -12.51 1.00
N VAL A 85 5.64 -11.64 0.51
CA VAL A 85 7.09 -11.90 0.56
C VAL A 85 7.57 -11.87 2.01
N GLY A 86 7.06 -10.96 2.85
CA GLY A 86 7.35 -10.98 4.28
C GLY A 86 6.90 -12.27 4.97
N ALA A 87 5.75 -12.84 4.57
CA ALA A 87 5.28 -14.11 5.14
C ALA A 87 6.16 -15.28 4.71
N LEU A 88 6.51 -15.34 3.42
CA LEU A 88 7.40 -16.36 2.86
C LEU A 88 8.82 -16.28 3.43
N ALA A 89 9.30 -15.08 3.76
CA ALA A 89 10.58 -14.85 4.42
C ALA A 89 10.55 -15.18 5.94
N ASN A 90 9.44 -15.75 6.44
CA ASN A 90 9.22 -16.06 7.85
C ASN A 90 9.38 -14.86 8.79
N GLN A 91 9.09 -13.64 8.31
CA GLN A 91 9.15 -12.40 9.10
C GLN A 91 7.81 -12.10 9.79
N LEU A 92 6.69 -12.60 9.27
CA LEU A 92 5.35 -12.35 9.82
C LEU A 92 4.94 -13.33 10.92
N THR A 93 5.17 -14.63 10.73
CA THR A 93 4.83 -15.69 11.69
C THR A 93 5.43 -15.48 13.09
N PRO A 94 6.75 -15.24 13.25
CA PRO A 94 7.33 -15.03 14.58
C PRO A 94 6.86 -13.72 15.24
N ASN A 95 6.47 -12.72 14.46
CA ASN A 95 5.92 -11.48 14.98
C ASN A 95 4.47 -11.63 15.47
N LEU A 96 3.66 -12.48 14.83
CA LEU A 96 2.30 -12.81 15.27
C LEU A 96 2.27 -13.72 16.52
N LEU A 97 3.30 -14.54 16.70
CA LEU A 97 3.45 -15.43 17.86
C LEU A 97 4.34 -14.84 18.96
N SER A 98 4.79 -13.59 18.80
CA SER A 98 5.64 -12.95 19.80
C SER A 98 4.87 -12.68 21.08
N HIS A 99 5.56 -12.75 22.23
CA HIS A 99 4.96 -12.47 23.52
C HIS A 99 4.77 -10.95 23.76
N ASN A 100 5.17 -10.11 22.79
CA ASN A 100 5.00 -8.67 22.84
C ASN A 100 3.66 -8.29 22.18
N PRO A 101 2.64 -7.89 22.97
CA PRO A 101 1.32 -7.58 22.43
C PRO A 101 1.33 -6.40 21.45
N GLY A 102 2.27 -5.46 21.60
CA GLY A 102 2.43 -4.34 20.68
C GLY A 102 2.95 -4.76 19.31
N THR A 103 3.89 -5.72 19.25
CA THR A 103 4.32 -6.31 17.98
C THR A 103 3.16 -7.02 17.28
N VAL A 104 2.38 -7.82 18.02
CA VAL A 104 1.23 -8.55 17.47
C VAL A 104 0.18 -7.59 16.95
N ALA A 105 -0.24 -6.62 17.77
CA ALA A 105 -1.24 -5.62 17.40
C ALA A 105 -0.80 -4.81 16.18
N GLY A 106 0.44 -4.31 16.17
CA GLY A 106 0.97 -3.59 15.02
C GLY A 106 1.02 -4.45 13.75
N ASN A 107 1.28 -5.76 13.86
CA ASN A 107 1.28 -6.66 12.71
C ASN A 107 -0.12 -6.87 12.14
N VAL A 108 -1.10 -7.10 13.00
CA VAL A 108 -2.51 -7.25 12.60
C VAL A 108 -3.00 -5.98 11.92
N VAL A 109 -2.72 -4.81 12.51
CA VAL A 109 -3.08 -3.50 11.93
C VAL A 109 -2.40 -3.30 10.58
N MET A 110 -1.09 -3.58 10.49
CA MET A 110 -0.33 -3.44 9.25
C MET A 110 -0.89 -4.34 8.15
N VAL A 111 -1.03 -5.64 8.42
CA VAL A 111 -1.53 -6.62 7.45
C VAL A 111 -2.95 -6.28 7.01
N GLY A 112 -3.85 -5.94 7.94
CA GLY A 112 -5.22 -5.53 7.63
C GLY A 112 -5.28 -4.29 6.73
N GLY A 113 -4.45 -3.28 7.02
CA GLY A 113 -4.31 -2.08 6.20
C GLY A 113 -3.82 -2.39 4.79
N LEU A 114 -2.75 -3.18 4.67
CA LEU A 114 -2.15 -3.53 3.38
C LEU A 114 -3.05 -4.45 2.54
N VAL A 115 -3.72 -5.43 3.14
CA VAL A 115 -4.72 -6.26 2.45
C VAL A 115 -5.85 -5.38 1.92
N THR A 116 -6.34 -4.44 2.72
CA THR A 116 -7.36 -3.46 2.30
C THR A 116 -6.84 -2.63 1.12
N ALA A 117 -5.60 -2.15 1.18
CA ALA A 117 -4.98 -1.38 0.11
C ALA A 117 -4.86 -2.18 -1.19
N GLY A 118 -4.41 -3.43 -1.10
CA GLY A 118 -4.31 -4.35 -2.23
C GLY A 118 -5.65 -4.63 -2.88
N VAL A 119 -6.66 -5.03 -2.11
CA VAL A 119 -8.00 -5.36 -2.63
C VAL A 119 -8.66 -4.13 -3.25
N ALA A 120 -8.64 -2.99 -2.56
CA ALA A 120 -9.23 -1.75 -3.06
C ALA A 120 -8.51 -1.26 -4.33
N GLY A 121 -7.18 -1.40 -4.39
CA GLY A 121 -6.38 -1.06 -5.56
C GLY A 121 -6.74 -1.91 -6.78
N VAL A 122 -6.85 -3.23 -6.61
CA VAL A 122 -7.28 -4.15 -7.69
C VAL A 122 -8.67 -3.80 -8.19
N ILE A 123 -9.64 -3.61 -7.28
CA ILE A 123 -11.02 -3.23 -7.63
C ILE A 123 -11.02 -1.90 -8.39
N GLY A 124 -10.24 -0.91 -7.94
CA GLY A 124 -10.11 0.39 -8.59
C GLY A 124 -9.60 0.29 -10.02
N MET A 125 -8.57 -0.53 -10.26
CA MET A 125 -8.04 -0.79 -11.60
C MET A 125 -9.06 -1.48 -12.51
N VAL A 126 -9.70 -2.56 -12.02
CA VAL A 126 -10.67 -3.33 -12.81
C VAL A 126 -11.87 -2.47 -13.22
N ARG A 127 -12.45 -1.70 -12.27
CA ARG A 127 -13.59 -0.81 -12.55
C ARG A 127 -13.23 0.30 -13.54
N THR A 128 -12.08 0.95 -13.36
CA THR A 128 -11.65 2.03 -14.25
C THR A 128 -11.34 1.51 -15.66
N ARG A 129 -10.72 0.32 -15.78
CA ARG A 129 -10.44 -0.32 -17.06
C ARG A 129 -11.73 -0.69 -17.80
N ARG A 130 -12.72 -1.26 -17.10
CA ARG A 130 -14.04 -1.60 -17.68
C ARG A 130 -14.78 -0.34 -18.17
N GLY A 131 -14.81 0.73 -17.36
CA GLY A 131 -15.45 2.00 -17.75
C GLY A 131 -14.78 2.70 -18.94
N ARG A 132 -13.47 2.53 -19.14
CA ARG A 132 -12.77 3.07 -20.32
C ARG A 132 -13.08 2.28 -21.60
N ARG A 133 -13.27 0.95 -21.52
CA ARG A 133 -13.62 0.11 -22.67
C ARG A 133 -15.06 0.32 -23.17
N ALA A 134 -15.95 0.76 -22.30
CA ALA A 134 -17.37 0.94 -22.63
C ALA A 134 -17.71 2.25 -23.37
N LYS A 135 -16.74 3.16 -23.60
CA LYS A 135 -16.99 4.36 -24.40
C LYS A 135 -16.99 4.01 -25.90
N PRO A 136 -18.11 4.15 -26.62
CA PRO A 136 -18.15 3.93 -28.06
C PRO A 136 -17.23 4.93 -28.78
N VAL A 137 -16.54 4.46 -29.83
CA VAL A 137 -15.87 5.34 -30.79
C VAL A 137 -16.97 6.18 -31.44
N PRO A 138 -16.87 7.53 -31.47
CA PRO A 138 -17.81 8.34 -32.22
C PRO A 138 -17.79 7.87 -33.67
N SER A 139 -18.90 7.34 -34.17
CA SER A 139 -19.05 7.05 -35.59
C SER A 139 -18.78 8.35 -36.35
N ALA A 140 -17.83 8.30 -37.28
CA ALA A 140 -17.49 9.44 -38.12
C ALA A 140 -18.77 9.93 -38.82
N PRO A 141 -18.98 11.26 -38.95
CA PRO A 141 -20.12 11.76 -39.70
C PRO A 141 -20.01 11.28 -41.14
N VAL A 142 -20.98 10.47 -41.57
CA VAL A 142 -21.16 10.11 -42.98
C VAL A 142 -21.46 11.40 -43.73
N ARG A 143 -20.60 11.77 -44.68
CA ARG A 143 -20.84 12.86 -45.63
C ARG A 143 -21.47 12.31 -46.89
#